data_AF-A0A9E2I6S0-F1
#
_entry.id   AF-A0A9E2I6S0-F1
#
_cell.length_a   1.000
_cell.length_b   1.000
_cell.length_c   1.000
_cell.angle_alpha   90.00
_cell.angle_beta   90.00
_cell.angle_gamma   90.00
#
_symmetry.space_group_name_H-M   'P 1'
#
loop_
_entity.id
_entity.type
_entity.pdbx_description
1 polymer ?
#
loop_
_entity_poly.entity_id
_entity_poly.type
_entity_poly.pdbx_seq_one_letter_code
_entity_poly.pdbx_strand_id
1 'polypeptide(L)' 'MLIPKRLSPLDKVRLIEWVVPDIERELQSAQPVPRKSLRGIWSDLDITDEDIAEVRREMWANFPREDI' A
#
# COMPACT_ATOMS: atom_id res chain seq x y z
N MET A 1 29.20 3.78 -6.02
CA MET A 1 28.51 5.02 -6.46
C MET A 1 28.93 5.31 -7.90
N LEU A 2 28.05 5.07 -8.88
CA LEU A 2 28.34 5.37 -10.29
C LEU A 2 28.11 6.87 -10.54
N ILE A 3 29.10 7.56 -11.11
CA ILE A 3 28.98 9.00 -11.46
C ILE A 3 28.63 9.07 -12.96
N PRO A 4 27.36 9.31 -13.35
CA PRO A 4 26.89 9.14 -14.73
C PRO A 4 27.60 10.05 -15.76
N LYS A 5 28.14 11.18 -15.29
CA LYS A 5 28.80 12.18 -16.14
C LYS A 5 30.21 11.77 -16.63
N ARG A 6 30.81 10.71 -16.08
CA ARG A 6 32.17 10.25 -16.45
C ARG A 6 32.19 8.97 -17.28
N LEU A 7 31.04 8.38 -17.60
CA LEU A 7 30.96 7.17 -18.40
C LEU A 7 31.16 7.49 -19.88
N SER A 8 31.88 6.61 -20.58
CA SER A 8 31.93 6.66 -22.04
C SER A 8 30.51 6.46 -22.62
N PRO A 9 30.25 6.90 -23.86
CA PRO A 9 28.96 6.64 -24.50
C PRO A 9 28.57 5.16 -24.49
N LEU A 10 29.54 4.25 -24.70
CA LEU A 10 29.33 2.81 -24.66
C LEU A 10 28.94 2.30 -23.27
N ASP A 11 29.62 2.77 -22.23
CA ASP A 11 29.31 2.33 -20.86
C ASP A 11 27.96 2.86 -20.38
N LYS A 12 27.52 4.02 -20.89
CA LYS A 12 26.15 4.50 -20.65
C LYS A 12 25.12 3.56 -21.26
N VAL A 13 25.34 3.10 -22.50
CA VAL A 13 24.43 2.13 -23.15
C VAL A 13 24.38 0.83 -22.36
N ARG A 14 25.55 0.27 -21.98
CA ARG A 14 25.63 -0.95 -21.17
C ARG A 14 24.95 -0.82 -19.81
N LEU A 15 25.07 0.36 -19.18
CA LEU A 15 24.38 0.66 -17.93
C LEU A 15 22.87 0.69 -18.12
N ILE A 16 22.38 1.32 -19.19
CA ILE A 16 20.95 1.34 -19.50
C ILE A 16 20.44 -0.09 -19.74
N GLU A 17 21.12 -0.87 -20.58
CA GLU A 17 20.77 -2.27 -20.85
C GLU A 17 20.70 -3.12 -19.58
N TRP A 18 21.61 -2.86 -18.62
CA TRP A 18 21.63 -3.58 -17.35
C TRP A 18 20.52 -3.16 -16.38
N VAL A 19 20.20 -1.85 -16.32
CA VAL A 19 19.23 -1.32 -15.35
C VAL A 19 17.77 -1.45 -15.82
N VAL A 20 17.52 -1.43 -17.13
CA VAL A 20 16.17 -1.47 -17.70
C VAL A 20 15.30 -2.63 -17.19
N PRO A 21 15.77 -3.89 -17.11
CA PRO A 21 14.95 -5.02 -16.65
C PRO A 21 14.46 -4.88 -15.21
N ASP A 22 15.28 -4.29 -14.33
CA ASP A 22 14.91 -4.11 -12.93
C ASP A 22 13.89 -2.97 -12.78
N ILE A 23 14.06 -1.87 -13.52
CA ILE A 23 13.07 -0.78 -13.59
C ILE A 23 11.73 -1.30 -14.13
N GLU A 24 11.74 -2.12 -15.19
CA GLU A 24 10.52 -2.71 -15.75
C GLU A 24 9.77 -3.55 -14.70
N ARG A 25 10.49 -4.36 -13.91
CA ARG A 25 9.90 -5.16 -12.83
C ARG A 25 9.31 -4.30 -11.73
N GLU A 26 10.01 -3.25 -11.32
CA GLU A 26 9.51 -2.29 -10.31
C GLU A 26 8.23 -1.60 -10.79
N LEU A 27 8.21 -1.13 -12.05
CA LEU A 27 7.03 -0.48 -12.65
C LEU A 27 5.83 -1.42 -12.78
N GLN A 28 6.05 -2.71 -13.05
CA GLN A 28 4.98 -3.72 -13.06
C GLN A 28 4.41 -3.95 -11.65
N SER A 29 5.27 -4.02 -10.64
CA SER A 29 4.84 -4.20 -9.24
C SER A 29 4.17 -2.96 -8.64
N ALA A 30 4.50 -1.78 -9.16
CA ALA A 30 3.94 -0.50 -8.75
C ALA A 30 2.56 -0.22 -9.36
N GLN A 31 2.05 -1.07 -10.25
CA GLN A 31 0.69 -0.89 -10.76
C GLN A 31 -0.31 -1.02 -9.63
N PRO A 32 -1.06 0.05 -9.29
CA PRO A 32 -2.05 -0.03 -8.24
C PRO A 32 -3.11 -1.05 -8.65
N VAL A 33 -3.25 -2.10 -7.85
CA VAL A 33 -4.35 -3.06 -8.02
C VAL A 33 -5.65 -2.26 -7.95
N PRO A 34 -6.59 -2.46 -8.90
CA PRO A 34 -7.89 -1.79 -8.85
C PRO A 34 -8.53 -2.06 -7.48
N ARG A 35 -8.71 -1.00 -6.68
CA ARG A 35 -9.36 -1.13 -5.38
C ARG A 35 -10.81 -1.47 -5.62
N LYS A 36 -11.26 -2.59 -5.07
CA LYS A 36 -12.69 -2.91 -5.06
C LYS A 36 -13.40 -1.96 -4.09
N SER A 37 -14.58 -1.48 -4.49
CA SER A 37 -15.45 -0.72 -3.60
C SER A 37 -15.90 -1.61 -2.44
N LEU A 38 -15.81 -1.10 -1.21
CA LEU A 38 -16.40 -1.74 -0.03
C LEU A 38 -17.87 -1.34 0.18
N ARG A 39 -18.43 -0.51 -0.71
CA ARG A 39 -19.84 -0.10 -0.64
C ARG A 39 -20.73 -1.33 -0.79
N GLY A 40 -21.63 -1.53 0.17
CA GLY A 40 -22.56 -2.66 0.18
C GLY A 40 -21.99 -3.94 0.78
N ILE A 41 -20.76 -3.94 1.32
CA ILE A 41 -20.21 -5.15 1.96
C ILE A 41 -21.04 -5.60 3.20
N TRP A 42 -21.88 -4.69 3.73
CA TRP A 42 -22.81 -4.93 4.83
C TRP A 42 -24.29 -4.85 4.39
N SER A 43 -24.59 -4.91 3.08
CA SER A 43 -25.97 -4.71 2.59
C SER A 43 -26.96 -5.77 3.08
N ASP A 44 -26.45 -6.95 3.41
CA ASP A 44 -27.26 -8.11 3.76
C ASP A 44 -27.23 -8.38 5.28
N LEU A 45 -26.65 -7.46 6.06
CA LEU A 45 -26.57 -7.54 7.52
C LEU A 45 -27.59 -6.60 8.14
N ASP A 46 -28.39 -7.13 9.06
CA ASP A 46 -29.26 -6.35 9.92
C ASP A 46 -28.49 -6.03 11.20
N ILE A 47 -27.87 -4.85 11.25
CA ILE A 47 -27.06 -4.40 12.39
C ILE A 47 -27.84 -3.37 13.16
N THR A 48 -28.06 -3.68 14.42
CA THR A 48 -28.73 -2.79 15.36
C THR A 48 -27.73 -1.84 16.03
N ASP A 49 -28.26 -0.77 16.61
CA ASP A 49 -27.46 0.15 17.43
C ASP A 49 -26.83 -0.56 18.64
N GLU A 50 -27.49 -1.59 19.18
CA GLU A 50 -26.99 -2.36 20.32
C GLU A 50 -25.78 -3.21 19.92
N ASP A 51 -25.81 -3.84 18.74
CA ASP A 51 -24.67 -4.62 18.22
C ASP A 51 -23.41 -3.74 18.07
N ILE A 52 -23.59 -2.50 17.58
CA ILE A 52 -22.51 -1.53 17.45
C ILE A 52 -22.00 -1.10 18.82
N ALA A 53 -22.90 -0.88 19.78
CA ALA A 53 -22.55 -0.46 21.13
C ALA A 53 -21.78 -1.55 21.88
N GLU A 54 -22.19 -2.82 21.74
CA GLU A 54 -21.53 -3.97 22.33
C GLU A 54 -20.09 -4.12 21.82
N VAL A 55 -19.92 -4.20 20.49
CA VAL A 55 -18.58 -4.34 19.89
C VAL A 55 -17.67 -3.16 20.25
N ARG A 56 -18.21 -1.93 20.30
CA ARG A 56 -17.43 -0.76 20.73
C ARG A 56 -16.95 -0.88 22.17
N ARG A 57 -17.81 -1.35 23.08
CA ARG A 57 -17.45 -1.59 24.49
C ARG A 57 -16.34 -2.63 24.60
N GLU A 58 -16.44 -3.74 23.86
CA GLU A 58 -15.43 -4.81 23.86
C GLU A 58 -14.08 -4.33 23.29
N MET A 59 -14.10 -3.74 22.10
CA MET A 59 -12.89 -3.31 21.40
C MET A 59 -12.12 -2.23 22.17
N TRP A 60 -12.84 -1.34 22.86
CA TRP A 60 -12.24 -0.25 23.63
C TRP A 60 -12.17 -0.51 25.13
N ALA A 61 -12.44 -1.74 25.59
CA ALA A 61 -12.33 -2.12 27.00
C ALA A 61 -10.91 -1.90 27.54
N ASN A 62 -9.90 -2.16 26.70
CA ASN A 62 -8.48 -1.99 27.03
C ASN A 62 -7.86 -0.72 26.42
N PHE A 63 -8.68 0.19 25.90
CA PHE A 63 -8.16 1.44 25.36
C PHE A 63 -7.75 2.34 26.53
N PRO A 64 -6.48 2.78 26.61
CA PRO A 64 -6.01 3.62 27.71
C PRO A 64 -6.80 4.93 27.74
N ARG A 65 -7.44 5.23 28.87
CA ARG A 65 -8.27 6.44 29.09
C ARG A 65 -7.58 7.47 29.98
N GLU A 66 -6.38 7.16 30.46
CA GLU A 66 -5.61 7.99 31.36
C GLU A 66 -4.61 8.82 30.54
N ASP A 67 -5.10 9.83 29.82
CA ASP A 67 -4.29 10.90 29.18
C ASP A 67 -5.21 12.12 28.88
N ILE A 68 -5.92 12.62 29.92
CA ILE A 68 -6.54 13.96 29.89
C ILE A 68 -6.10 14.75 31.12
#